data_AF-A0A5J4QN91-F1
#
_entry.id   AF-A0A5J4QN91-F1
#
_cell.length_a   1.000
_cell.length_b   1.000
_cell.length_c   1.000
_cell.angle_alpha   90.00
_cell.angle_beta   90.00
_cell.angle_gamma   90.00
#
_symmetry.space_group_name_H-M   'P 1'
#
loop_
_entity.id
_entity.type
_entity.pdbx_description
1 polymer ?
#
loop_
_entity_poly.entity_id
_entity_poly.type
_entity_poly.pdbx_seq_one_letter_code
_entity_poly.pdbx_strand_id
1 'polypeptide(L)'
;MTDLKVIEENERYTVFEAEFEGTKQRFRRWYNDLIEIQFTDAFAYANGYRNRADMIRRETGMKERLQKSCGETIPEWLAIINGEFCVRVTKGDTNLN
;
A
#
# COMPACT_ATOMS: atom_id res chain seq x y z
N MET A 1 18.47 11.33 -7.20
CA MET A 1 18.16 10.89 -5.83
C MET A 1 16.74 11.32 -5.57
N THR A 2 15.85 10.38 -5.26
CA THR A 2 14.48 10.74 -4.91
C THR A 2 14.51 11.26 -3.47
N ASP A 3 14.29 12.55 -3.28
CA ASP A 3 14.24 13.13 -1.93
C ASP A 3 13.07 12.52 -1.16
N LEU A 4 13.40 11.80 -0.09
CA LEU A 4 12.42 11.23 0.82
C LEU A 4 12.07 12.28 1.87
N LYS A 5 10.84 12.77 1.83
CA LYS A 5 10.34 13.74 2.79
C LYS A 5 9.58 13.03 3.91
N VAL A 6 9.99 13.20 5.16
CA VAL A 6 9.19 12.76 6.30
C VAL A 6 7.96 13.66 6.42
N ILE A 7 6.76 13.05 6.41
CA ILE A 7 5.48 13.77 6.53
C ILE A 7 4.77 13.52 7.85
N GLU A 8 5.01 12.37 8.48
CA GLU A 8 4.46 12.01 9.77
C GLU A 8 5.44 11.08 10.49
N GLU A 9 5.60 11.26 11.79
CA GLU A 9 6.39 10.36 12.64
C GLU A 9 5.69 10.15 13.97
N ASN A 10 5.60 8.90 14.41
CA ASN A 10 5.06 8.55 15.71
C ASN A 10 5.81 7.33 16.30
N GLU A 11 5.40 6.89 17.49
CA GLU A 11 6.03 5.77 18.21
C GLU A 11 5.88 4.41 17.52
N ARG A 12 5.05 4.29 16.47
CA ARG A 12 4.78 3.04 15.75
C ARG A 12 5.36 3.02 14.34
N TYR A 13 5.40 4.15 13.65
CA TYR A 13 5.91 4.25 12.28
C TYR A 13 6.31 5.68 11.89
N THR A 14 7.10 5.77 10.83
CA THR A 14 7.40 7.00 10.12
C THR A 14 6.81 6.92 8.71
N VAL A 15 6.05 7.94 8.31
CA VAL A 15 5.51 8.08 6.95
C VAL A 15 6.40 9.04 6.15
N PHE A 16 6.78 8.58 4.97
CA PHE A 16 7.58 9.28 4.01
C PHE A 16 6.76 9.55 2.75
N GLU A 17 7.06 10.66 2.09
CA GLU A 17 6.59 11.03 0.76
C GLU A 17 7.78 11.07 -0.20
N ALA A 18 7.61 10.50 -1.38
CA ALA A 18 8.57 10.52 -2.46
C ALA A 18 7.90 10.85 -3.78
N GLU A 19 8.62 11.52 -4.67
CA GLU A 19 8.17 11.73 -6.05
C GLU A 19 8.63 10.58 -6.93
N PHE A 20 7.69 9.95 -7.63
CA PHE A 20 7.96 8.85 -8.55
C PHE A 20 7.03 8.98 -9.76
N GLU A 21 7.59 8.93 -10.98
CA GLU A 21 6.82 9.06 -12.24
C GLU A 21 5.87 10.28 -12.26
N GLY A 22 6.32 11.43 -11.75
CA GLY A 22 5.53 12.66 -11.69
C GLY A 22 4.36 12.63 -10.69
N THR A 23 4.32 11.62 -9.82
CA THR A 23 3.29 11.45 -8.80
C THR A 23 3.91 11.39 -7.41
N LYS A 24 3.12 11.72 -6.39
CA LYS A 24 3.54 11.61 -4.99
C LYS A 24 3.14 10.27 -4.42
N GLN A 25 4.15 9.51 -4.02
CA GLN A 25 4.00 8.21 -3.39
C GLN A 25 4.25 8.34 -1.89
N ARG A 26 3.44 7.65 -1.09
CA ARG A 26 3.59 7.64 0.35
C ARG A 26 3.88 6.24 0.82
N PHE A 27 4.86 6.10 1.69
CA PHE A 27 5.19 4.83 2.31
C PHE A 27 5.41 5.03 3.80
N ARG A 28 4.98 4.06 4.59
CA ARG A 28 5.21 4.05 6.04
C ARG A 28 6.17 2.92 6.38
N ARG A 29 7.20 3.25 7.15
CA ARG A 29 8.13 2.28 7.72
C ARG A 29 7.81 2.12 9.19
N TRP A 30 7.50 0.90 9.59
CA TRP A 30 7.30 0.53 10.97
C TRP A 30 8.64 0.18 11.63
N TYR A 31 8.72 0.28 12.96
CA TYR A 31 9.93 -0.06 13.72
C TYR A 31 10.32 -1.55 13.65
N ASN A 32 9.41 -2.43 13.23
CA ASN A 32 9.68 -3.85 13.00
C ASN A 32 10.14 -4.14 11.56
N ASP A 33 10.68 -3.13 10.87
CA ASP A 33 11.13 -3.17 9.46
C ASP A 33 10.05 -3.51 8.42
N LEU A 34 8.78 -3.55 8.81
CA LEU A 34 7.68 -3.60 7.84
C LEU A 34 7.62 -2.28 7.08
N ILE A 35 7.56 -2.38 5.75
CA ILE A 35 7.32 -1.25 4.87
C ILE A 35 5.96 -1.43 4.23
N GLU A 36 5.14 -0.40 4.22
CA GLU A 36 3.88 -0.38 3.49
C GLU A 36 3.81 0.85 2.59
N ILE A 37 3.22 0.68 1.42
CA ILE A 37 2.96 1.76 0.46
C ILE A 37 1.47 2.08 0.44
N GLN A 38 1.13 3.37 0.35
CA GLN A 38 -0.25 3.79 0.26
C GLN A 38 -0.81 3.40 -1.10
N PHE A 39 -1.89 2.64 -1.09
CA PHE A 39 -2.57 2.21 -2.31
C PHE A 39 -3.52 3.30 -2.77
N THR A 40 -2.97 4.21 -3.56
CA THR A 40 -3.67 5.36 -4.16
C THR A 40 -3.85 5.17 -5.67
N ASP A 41 -4.74 5.95 -6.29
CA ASP A 41 -4.84 5.94 -7.75
C ASP A 41 -3.57 6.50 -8.40
N ALA A 42 -2.88 7.45 -7.75
CA ALA A 42 -1.58 7.95 -8.16
C ALA A 42 -0.52 6.84 -8.20
N PHE A 43 -0.52 5.94 -7.21
CA PHE A 43 0.33 4.74 -7.23
C PHE A 43 0.01 3.84 -8.43
N ALA A 44 -1.27 3.57 -8.69
CA ALA A 44 -1.69 2.76 -9.84
C ALA A 44 -1.26 3.41 -11.18
N TYR A 45 -1.41 4.73 -11.31
CA TYR A 45 -0.95 5.49 -12.48
C TYR A 45 0.55 5.39 -12.69
N ALA A 46 1.35 5.55 -11.63
CA ALA A 46 2.80 5.43 -11.70
C ALA A 46 3.27 4.04 -12.14
N ASN A 47 2.43 3.02 -11.95
CA ASN A 47 2.69 1.65 -12.40
C ASN A 47 2.02 1.32 -13.76
N GLY A 48 1.50 2.32 -14.48
CA GLY A 48 0.94 2.15 -15.83
C GLY A 48 -0.53 1.69 -15.89
N TYR A 49 -1.26 1.77 -14.77
CA TYR A 49 -2.69 1.46 -14.71
C TYR A 49 -3.54 2.73 -14.68
N ARG A 50 -4.83 2.62 -15.02
CA ARG A 50 -5.74 3.78 -15.02
C ARG A 50 -6.22 4.21 -13.64
N ASN A 51 -6.22 3.31 -12.67
CA ASN A 51 -6.62 3.53 -11.27
C ASN A 51 -6.43 2.21 -10.51
N ARG A 52 -6.68 2.22 -9.20
CA ARG A 52 -6.56 1.02 -8.36
C ARG A 52 -7.45 -0.14 -8.81
N ALA A 53 -8.68 0.16 -9.24
CA ALA A 53 -9.59 -0.87 -9.70
C ALA A 53 -9.11 -1.53 -11.01
N ASP A 54 -8.52 -0.76 -11.93
CA ASP A 54 -7.88 -1.28 -13.14
C ASP A 54 -6.68 -2.15 -12.81
N MET A 55 -5.82 -1.70 -11.88
CA MET A 55 -4.68 -2.48 -11.39
C MET A 55 -5.12 -3.83 -10.81
N ILE A 56 -6.10 -3.83 -9.91
CA ILE A 56 -6.64 -5.07 -9.32
C ILE A 56 -7.25 -5.99 -10.38
N ARG A 57 -7.94 -5.42 -11.38
CA ARG A 57 -8.56 -6.23 -12.45
C ARG A 57 -7.51 -6.89 -13.34
N ARG A 58 -6.42 -6.20 -13.64
CA ARG A 58 -5.36 -6.68 -14.54
C ARG A 58 -4.37 -7.60 -13.83
N GLU A 59 -4.13 -7.39 -12.54
CA GLU A 59 -3.25 -8.23 -11.71
C GLU A 59 -4.05 -9.33 -11.00
N THR A 60 -4.24 -10.48 -11.67
CA THR A 60 -5.04 -11.61 -11.15
C THR A 60 -4.54 -12.09 -9.78
N GLY A 61 -3.23 -12.17 -9.59
CA GLY A 61 -2.64 -12.55 -8.30
C GLY A 61 -2.91 -11.55 -7.18
N MET A 62 -2.99 -10.25 -7.51
CA MET A 62 -3.32 -9.21 -6.53
C MET A 62 -4.79 -9.30 -6.12
N LYS A 63 -5.70 -9.50 -7.08
CA LYS A 63 -7.14 -9.70 -6.80
C LYS A 63 -7.38 -10.87 -5.86
N GLU A 64 -6.75 -12.02 -6.11
CA GLU A 64 -6.90 -13.20 -5.26
C GLU A 64 -6.33 -12.99 -3.85
N ARG A 65 -5.15 -12.35 -3.74
CA ARG A 65 -4.53 -12.00 -2.46
C ARG A 65 -5.40 -11.02 -1.67
N LEU A 66 -5.97 -10.02 -2.34
CA LEU A 66 -6.91 -9.05 -1.77
C LEU A 66 -8.21 -9.71 -1.30
N GLN A 67 -8.81 -10.57 -2.13
CA GLN A 67 -10.03 -11.31 -1.75
C GLN A 67 -9.82 -12.20 -0.54
N LYS A 68 -8.69 -12.93 -0.49
CA LYS A 68 -8.35 -13.79 0.66
C LYS A 68 -8.04 -13.00 1.92
N SER A 69 -7.42 -11.83 1.78
CA SER A 69 -6.96 -11.04 2.93
C SER A 69 -8.05 -10.09 3.42
N CYS A 70 -8.63 -9.28 2.54
CA CYS A 70 -9.52 -8.15 2.84
C CYS A 70 -10.97 -8.34 2.35
N GLY A 71 -11.34 -9.51 1.83
CA GLY A 71 -12.65 -9.73 1.22
C GLY A 71 -12.86 -8.85 -0.01
N GLU A 72 -14.01 -8.19 -0.12
CA GLU A 72 -14.31 -7.28 -1.24
C GLU A 72 -13.72 -5.86 -1.07
N THR A 73 -12.99 -5.61 0.02
CA THR A 73 -12.49 -4.26 0.34
C THR A 73 -11.09 -4.03 -0.23
N ILE A 74 -10.90 -2.88 -0.86
CA ILE A 74 -9.59 -2.40 -1.30
C ILE A 74 -8.85 -1.80 -0.09
N PRO A 75 -7.68 -2.32 0.31
CA PRO A 75 -6.93 -1.79 1.44
C PRO A 75 -6.36 -0.42 1.09
N GLU A 76 -6.23 0.43 2.12
CA GLU A 76 -5.58 1.73 1.97
C GLU A 76 -4.05 1.62 1.89
N TRP A 77 -3.47 0.57 2.49
CA TRP A 77 -2.02 0.33 2.53
C TRP A 77 -1.71 -1.09 2.10
N LEU A 78 -0.65 -1.25 1.31
CA LEU A 78 -0.11 -2.54 0.88
C LEU A 78 1.26 -2.74 1.53
N ALA A 79 1.46 -3.86 2.21
CA ALA A 79 2.77 -4.23 2.71
C ALA A 79 3.70 -4.65 1.56
N ILE A 80 4.97 -4.35 1.72
CA ILE A 80 6.05 -4.79 0.84
C ILE A 80 6.90 -5.76 1.65
N ILE A 81 6.87 -7.04 1.29
CA ILE A 81 7.65 -8.10 1.95
C ILE A 81 8.57 -8.70 0.89
N ASN A 82 9.89 -8.64 1.11
CA ASN A 82 10.90 -9.15 0.18
C ASN A 82 10.81 -8.56 -1.25
N GLY A 83 10.35 -7.32 -1.39
CA GLY A 83 10.14 -6.68 -2.70
C GLY A 83 8.85 -7.10 -3.42
N GLU A 84 8.04 -7.98 -2.83
CA GLU A 84 6.71 -8.32 -3.32
C GLU A 84 5.60 -7.57 -2.56
N PHE A 85 4.53 -7.22 -3.27
CA PHE A 85 3.32 -6.69 -2.66
C PHE A 85 2.57 -7.78 -1.89
N CYS A 86 2.46 -7.58 -0.58
CA CYS A 86 1.69 -8.38 0.35
C CYS A 86 0.56 -7.55 0.96
N VAL A 87 -0.65 -8.10 0.97
CA VAL A 87 -1.77 -7.47 1.66
C VAL A 87 -1.76 -8.00 3.08
N ARG A 88 -1.51 -7.14 4.07
CA ARG A 88 -1.65 -7.53 5.48
C ARG A 88 -3.01 -7.07 5.97
N VAL A 89 -3.86 -8.01 6.38
CA VAL A 89 -4.98 -7.69 7.25
C VAL A 89 -4.48 -7.52 8.66
N THR A 90 -4.77 -6.37 9.25
CA THR A 90 -4.70 -6.21 10.70
C THR A 90 -5.78 -7.11 11.29
N LYS A 91 -5.39 -8.27 11.80
CA LYS A 91 -6.29 -9.15 12.57
C LYS A 91 -6.60 -8.42 13.87
N GLY A 92 -7.63 -7.58 13.86
CA GLY A 92 -7.88 -6.61 14.93
C GLY A 92 -9.26 -5.98 14.97
N ASP A 93 -10.02 -5.91 13.87
CA ASP A 93 -11.41 -5.44 13.89
C ASP A 93 -12.38 -6.57 13.51
N THR A 94 -12.41 -7.61 14.33
CA THR A 94 -13.58 -8.49 14.39
C THR A 94 -14.56 -7.86 15.38
N ASN A 95 -15.56 -7.15 14.89
CA ASN A 95 -16.86 -7.00 15.55
C ASN A 95 -17.90 -6.59 14.52
N LEU A 96 -18.60 -7.57 13.96
CA LEU A 96 -19.93 -7.38 13.42
C LEU A 96 -20.84 -8.33 14.20
N ASN A 97 -21.35 -7.82 15.32
CA ASN A 97 -22.71 -8.13 15.73
C ASN A 97 -23.67 -7.45 14.75
#